data_AF-A0A0W0Y6Q0-F1
#
_entry.id   AF-A0A0W0Y6Q0-F1
#
_cell.length_a   1.000
_cell.length_b   1.000
_cell.length_c   1.000
_cell.angle_alpha   90.00
_cell.angle_beta   90.00
_cell.angle_gamma   90.00
#
_symmetry.space_group_name_H-M   'P 1'
#
loop_
_entity.id
_entity.type
_entity.pdbx_description
1 polymer ?
#
loop_
_entity_poly.entity_id
_entity_poly.type
_entity_poly.pdbx_seq_one_letter_code
_entity_poly.pdbx_strand_id
1 'polypeptide(L)'
;MRLTPLHEYHILMAMIEFAKQCCSPEEITSLIDKSEIKNVLLLMQNSEKHNELFKSQTVRTKRILFALLYQIFQISPEILDFGTFFTDKNLEKVLKGKSTKEGTELIQKYVNTRLGEATGINHSQTSEPSSPRGQFTTPFTLYNSCPKSPPLSHRTGVNPEKNIIEMLSRKGFTTIEDFFEGLFSIDKKKTAEFILNLARRKDKVFTQAFEIFQHAEGQTRPISEILADQLSDDEMLTVYKHLLRYEDLMTWCRGNNLLAQLLQLRLGKEEHAGFRQFILEQTSTLTSFFRNLNINEKTYSVGRADFQASPEAIESLQQQFKIVMENILSPARFPSVIQEFLKLAYFDLRQKDSDLANSQRIFLAFILLRFINPVIFWEKMNTDNSSLKIYLSILYNAIQSISSPSSDKEPIQGERNVQIEVFDPVTRDENYRKMVYQQIFTGLQLETDAQTQGHLTNPAEQAGTENHSLEILGKLVDDFFGLKLKDNGHIEPRSEGRRKAQSIFKTLPAILPDDSSTAPTSSM
;
A
#
# COMPACT_ATOMS: atom_id res chain seq x y z
N MET A 1 15.71 24.69 11.97
CA MET A 1 15.41 26.03 11.43
C MET A 1 14.50 25.85 10.24
N ARG A 2 13.18 26.00 10.39
CA ARG A 2 12.22 25.75 9.31
C ARG A 2 12.54 26.58 8.05
N LEU A 3 12.24 26.05 6.87
CA LEU A 3 12.34 26.78 5.61
C LEU A 3 11.61 28.12 5.73
N THR A 4 12.22 29.17 5.17
CA THR A 4 11.58 30.50 5.12
C THR A 4 10.61 30.51 3.93
N PRO A 5 9.59 31.38 3.93
CA PRO A 5 8.68 31.49 2.79
C PRO A 5 9.39 31.80 1.47
N LEU A 6 10.53 32.48 1.53
CA LEU A 6 11.37 32.73 0.37
C LEU A 6 12.07 31.46 -0.15
N HIS A 7 12.51 30.57 0.75
CA HIS A 7 12.99 29.24 0.35
C HIS A 7 11.86 28.39 -0.26
N GLU A 8 10.67 28.42 0.33
CA GLU A 8 9.49 27.72 -0.22
C GLU A 8 9.12 28.24 -1.62
N TYR A 9 9.26 29.56 -1.85
CA TYR A 9 9.07 30.18 -3.17
C TYR A 9 10.07 29.65 -4.20
N HIS A 10 11.35 29.56 -3.84
CA HIS A 10 12.37 29.07 -4.76
C HIS A 10 12.22 27.58 -5.09
N ILE A 11 11.81 26.76 -4.11
CA ILE A 11 11.47 25.36 -4.36
C ILE A 11 10.32 25.28 -5.38
N LEU A 12 9.25 26.05 -5.15
CA LEU A 12 8.09 26.06 -6.03
C LEU A 12 8.42 26.52 -7.46
N MET A 13 9.24 27.57 -7.61
CA MET A 13 9.67 28.05 -8.93
C MET A 13 10.53 27.03 -9.67
N ALA A 14 11.42 26.33 -8.96
CA ALA A 14 12.22 25.26 -9.55
C ALA A 14 11.34 24.11 -10.08
N MET A 15 10.28 23.79 -9.34
CA MET A 15 9.32 22.75 -9.71
C MET A 15 8.42 23.15 -10.88
N ILE A 16 8.00 24.42 -10.92
CA ILE A 16 7.27 24.98 -12.06
C ILE A 16 8.11 24.90 -13.33
N GLU A 17 9.38 25.27 -13.26
CA GLU A 17 10.28 25.19 -14.42
C GLU A 17 10.52 23.75 -14.86
N PHE A 18 10.66 22.82 -13.92
CA PHE A 18 10.74 21.40 -14.23
C PHE A 18 9.45 20.89 -14.90
N ALA A 19 8.28 21.23 -14.37
CA ALA A 19 7.00 20.84 -14.96
C ALA A 19 6.84 21.40 -16.38
N LYS A 20 7.30 22.63 -16.67
CA LYS A 20 7.33 23.19 -18.02
C LYS A 20 8.25 22.43 -18.98
N GLN A 21 9.27 21.73 -18.47
CA GLN A 21 10.17 20.90 -19.29
C GLN A 21 9.55 19.54 -19.59
N CYS A 22 8.74 19.00 -18.68
CA CYS A 22 8.13 17.67 -18.81
C CYS A 22 6.73 17.68 -19.44
N CYS A 23 6.04 18.82 -19.46
CA CYS A 23 4.63 18.94 -19.90
C CYS A 23 4.41 20.16 -20.81
N SER A 24 3.16 20.37 -21.28
CA SER A 24 2.80 21.52 -22.13
C SER A 24 3.09 22.86 -21.42
N PRO A 25 4.07 23.65 -21.88
CA PRO A 25 4.44 24.91 -21.23
C PRO A 25 3.29 25.92 -21.18
N GLU A 26 2.37 25.83 -22.15
CA GLU A 26 1.21 26.71 -22.30
C GLU A 26 0.16 26.46 -21.21
N GLU A 27 -0.08 25.20 -20.83
CA GLU A 27 -1.01 24.81 -19.77
C GLU A 27 -0.51 25.24 -18.39
N ILE A 28 0.79 25.06 -18.14
CA ILE A 28 1.42 25.47 -16.89
C ILE A 28 1.49 27.00 -16.77
N THR A 29 1.76 27.70 -17.88
CA THR A 29 1.78 29.17 -17.89
C THR A 29 0.38 29.73 -17.66
N SER A 30 -0.65 29.17 -18.30
CA SER A 30 -2.06 29.52 -18.07
C SER A 30 -2.50 29.31 -16.61
N LEU A 31 -1.98 28.25 -15.96
CA LEU A 31 -2.22 27.95 -14.56
C LEU A 31 -1.66 29.03 -13.62
N ILE A 32 -0.44 29.50 -13.90
CA ILE A 32 0.29 30.48 -13.09
C ILE A 32 -0.27 31.89 -13.29
N ASP A 33 -0.74 32.21 -14.49
CA ASP A 33 -1.29 33.52 -14.84
C ASP A 33 -2.67 33.81 -14.20
N LYS A 34 -3.27 32.83 -13.52
CA LYS A 34 -4.42 33.07 -12.64
C LYS A 34 -4.04 34.11 -11.57
N SER A 35 -4.81 35.19 -11.51
CA SER A 35 -4.51 36.38 -10.70
C SER A 35 -4.22 36.07 -9.22
N GLU A 36 -4.90 35.07 -8.66
CA GLU A 36 -4.72 34.65 -7.26
C GLU A 36 -3.36 33.96 -7.02
N ILE A 37 -2.87 33.17 -7.97
CA ILE A 37 -1.58 32.46 -7.87
C ILE A 37 -0.44 33.47 -8.02
N LYS A 38 -0.53 34.37 -9.00
CA LYS A 38 0.45 35.43 -9.22
C LYS A 38 0.62 36.33 -7.99
N ASN A 39 -0.49 36.68 -7.33
CA ASN A 39 -0.45 37.48 -6.11
C ASN A 39 0.20 36.74 -4.93
N VAL A 40 -0.05 35.43 -4.81
CA VAL A 40 0.58 34.58 -3.77
C VAL A 40 2.08 34.42 -4.00
N LEU A 41 2.50 34.17 -5.24
CA LEU A 41 3.91 34.07 -5.63
C LEU A 41 4.66 35.38 -5.35
N LEU A 42 4.06 36.53 -5.71
CA LEU A 42 4.62 37.84 -5.44
C LEU A 42 4.72 38.13 -3.93
N LEU A 43 3.75 37.68 -3.14
CA LEU A 43 3.75 37.84 -1.69
C LEU A 43 4.83 36.98 -1.02
N MET A 44 5.07 35.76 -1.49
CA MET A 44 6.16 34.90 -1.00
C MET A 44 7.54 35.43 -1.40
N GLN A 45 7.70 35.87 -2.65
CA GLN A 45 8.93 36.47 -3.15
C GLN A 45 9.36 37.70 -2.33
N ASN A 46 8.38 38.45 -1.80
CA ASN A 46 8.61 39.64 -0.99
C ASN A 46 8.34 39.41 0.51
N SER A 47 8.34 38.15 1.00
CA SER A 47 7.96 37.82 2.38
C SER A 47 8.83 38.50 3.44
N GLU A 48 10.09 38.79 3.11
CA GLU A 48 11.01 39.49 4.01
C GLU A 48 10.66 40.97 4.16
N LYS A 49 10.10 41.60 3.12
CA LYS A 49 9.63 43.00 3.12
C LYS A 49 8.22 43.15 3.70
N HIS A 50 7.40 42.11 3.61
CA HIS A 50 5.98 42.13 4.01
C HIS A 50 5.64 41.04 5.04
N ASN A 51 6.49 40.86 6.05
CA ASN A 51 6.39 39.77 7.02
C ASN A 51 5.05 39.72 7.78
N GLU A 52 4.49 40.87 8.18
CA GLU A 52 3.19 40.91 8.88
C GLU A 52 2.00 40.60 7.97
N LEU A 53 2.03 41.10 6.73
CA LEU A 53 1.02 40.78 5.72
C LEU A 53 1.07 39.29 5.35
N PHE A 54 2.26 38.72 5.24
CA PHE A 54 2.42 37.29 4.99
C PHE A 54 1.91 36.44 6.15
N LYS A 55 2.24 36.81 7.40
CA LYS A 55 1.75 36.10 8.60
C LYS A 55 0.22 36.10 8.68
N SER A 56 -0.42 37.23 8.40
CA SER A 56 -1.89 37.34 8.41
C SER A 56 -2.58 36.56 7.26
N GLN A 57 -1.86 36.29 6.16
CA GLN A 57 -2.40 35.57 5.01
C GLN A 57 -1.91 34.11 4.89
N THR A 58 -1.08 33.63 5.82
CA THR A 58 -0.37 32.34 5.71
C THR A 58 -1.29 31.15 5.41
N VAL A 59 -2.48 31.08 6.04
CA VAL A 59 -3.45 30.00 5.80
C VAL A 59 -4.01 30.06 4.37
N ARG A 60 -4.32 31.26 3.88
CA ARG A 60 -4.81 31.49 2.51
C ARG A 60 -3.74 31.18 1.48
N THR A 61 -2.51 31.65 1.71
CA THR A 61 -1.33 31.37 0.89
C THR A 61 -1.10 29.86 0.76
N LYS A 62 -1.07 29.12 1.88
CA LYS A 62 -0.89 27.65 1.85
C LYS A 62 -1.98 26.92 1.09
N ARG A 63 -3.23 27.35 1.21
CA ARG A 63 -4.36 26.75 0.49
C ARG A 63 -4.24 26.95 -1.03
N ILE A 64 -3.85 28.14 -1.47
CA ILE A 64 -3.67 28.46 -2.91
C ILE A 64 -2.46 27.69 -3.46
N LEU A 65 -1.36 27.63 -2.70
CA LEU A 65 -0.17 26.85 -3.09
C LEU A 65 -0.47 25.36 -3.19
N PHE A 66 -1.21 24.79 -2.24
CA PHE A 66 -1.60 23.39 -2.27
C PHE A 66 -2.48 23.10 -3.50
N ALA A 67 -3.41 24.00 -3.83
CA ALA A 67 -4.24 23.87 -5.02
C ALA A 67 -3.43 23.97 -6.32
N LEU A 68 -2.44 24.87 -6.38
CA LEU A 68 -1.52 24.99 -7.53
C LEU A 68 -0.68 23.72 -7.68
N LEU A 69 -0.08 23.22 -6.59
CA LEU A 69 0.72 21.99 -6.59
C LEU A 69 -0.11 20.77 -7.01
N TYR A 70 -1.35 20.67 -6.51
CA TYR A 70 -2.28 19.62 -6.90
C TYR A 70 -2.63 19.70 -8.39
N GLN A 71 -2.82 20.90 -8.95
CA GLN A 71 -3.08 21.08 -10.38
C GLN A 71 -1.84 20.77 -11.23
N ILE A 72 -0.64 21.13 -10.77
CA ILE A 72 0.62 20.73 -11.43
C ILE A 72 0.78 19.21 -11.41
N PHE A 73 0.41 18.53 -10.31
CA PHE A 73 0.44 17.07 -10.21
C PHE A 73 -0.52 16.39 -11.20
N GLN A 74 -1.72 16.93 -11.38
CA GLN A 74 -2.65 16.39 -12.39
C GLN A 74 -2.13 16.52 -13.82
N ILE A 75 -1.26 17.51 -14.08
CA ILE A 75 -0.60 17.71 -15.38
C ILE A 75 0.68 16.87 -15.49
N SER A 76 1.39 16.67 -14.39
CA SER A 76 2.68 15.96 -14.32
C SER A 76 2.72 14.97 -13.14
N PRO A 77 2.13 13.76 -13.30
CA PRO A 77 2.07 12.76 -12.24
C PRO A 77 3.45 12.22 -11.84
N GLU A 78 4.48 12.44 -12.65
CA GLU A 78 5.86 12.01 -12.36
C GLU A 78 6.48 12.75 -11.16
N ILE A 79 5.85 13.84 -10.71
CA ILE A 79 6.27 14.66 -9.58
C ILE A 79 5.53 14.24 -8.29
N LEU A 80 5.49 12.94 -7.98
CA LEU A 80 4.61 12.38 -6.93
C LEU A 80 4.96 12.74 -5.47
N ASP A 81 6.13 13.32 -5.19
CA ASP A 81 6.59 13.52 -3.81
C ASP A 81 7.05 14.96 -3.51
N PHE A 82 6.13 15.92 -3.63
CA PHE A 82 6.37 17.33 -3.31
C PHE A 82 6.64 17.58 -1.82
N GLY A 83 5.97 16.82 -0.94
CA GLY A 83 5.98 17.07 0.50
C GLY A 83 7.37 16.91 1.13
N THR A 84 8.21 16.05 0.55
CA THR A 84 9.57 15.82 1.04
C THR A 84 10.49 17.00 0.79
N PHE A 85 10.37 17.75 -0.31
CA PHE A 85 11.20 18.94 -0.55
C PHE A 85 11.01 20.04 0.50
N PHE A 86 9.79 20.22 0.99
CA PHE A 86 9.47 21.22 2.02
C PHE A 86 9.77 20.74 3.45
N THR A 87 10.09 19.44 3.62
CA THR A 87 10.36 18.81 4.93
C THR A 87 11.75 18.17 5.00
N ASP A 88 12.57 18.33 3.97
CA ASP A 88 13.89 17.71 3.87
C ASP A 88 14.89 18.35 4.84
N LYS A 89 15.24 17.60 5.88
CA LYS A 89 16.18 18.02 6.93
C LYS A 89 17.61 18.22 6.41
N ASN A 90 18.01 17.56 5.33
CA ASN A 90 19.32 17.75 4.71
C ASN A 90 19.37 19.07 3.94
N LEU A 91 18.33 19.39 3.17
CA LEU A 91 18.20 20.70 2.53
C LEU A 91 18.16 21.82 3.59
N GLU A 92 17.39 21.63 4.65
CA GLU A 92 17.32 22.57 5.79
C GLU A 92 18.70 22.81 6.43
N LYS A 93 19.50 21.76 6.58
CA LYS A 93 20.86 21.83 7.14
C LYS A 93 21.84 22.54 6.20
N VAL A 94 21.73 22.32 4.89
CA VAL A 94 22.59 22.93 3.86
C VAL A 94 22.31 24.42 3.69
N LEU A 95 21.05 24.84 3.84
CA LEU A 95 20.65 26.25 3.75
C LEU A 95 20.97 27.06 5.02
N LYS A 96 21.32 26.41 6.12
CA LYS A 96 21.62 27.08 7.39
C LYS A 96 22.88 27.95 7.27
N GLY A 97 22.71 29.26 7.44
CA GLY A 97 23.82 30.22 7.42
C GLY A 97 24.26 30.64 6.01
N LYS A 98 23.48 30.30 4.97
CA LYS A 98 23.71 30.75 3.59
C LYS A 98 23.00 32.07 3.32
N SER A 99 23.59 32.90 2.47
CA SER A 99 22.91 34.08 1.95
C SER A 99 21.73 33.67 1.06
N THR A 100 20.76 34.56 0.85
CA THR A 100 19.58 34.31 0.02
C THR A 100 19.97 33.84 -1.39
N LYS A 101 20.99 34.46 -2.00
CA LYS A 101 21.46 34.12 -3.34
C LYS A 101 22.07 32.72 -3.41
N GLU A 102 22.93 32.37 -2.44
CA GLU A 102 23.51 31.03 -2.33
C GLU A 102 22.43 29.97 -2.04
N GLY A 103 21.43 30.32 -1.23
CA GLY A 103 20.31 29.45 -0.92
C GLY A 103 19.46 29.11 -2.15
N THR A 104 19.18 30.09 -3.01
CA THR A 104 18.43 29.89 -4.26
C THR A 104 19.15 28.94 -5.22
N GLU A 105 20.46 29.13 -5.44
CA GLU A 105 21.25 28.27 -6.32
C GLU A 105 21.32 26.82 -5.81
N LEU A 106 21.46 26.65 -4.48
CA LEU A 106 21.46 25.35 -3.83
C LEU A 106 20.09 24.65 -3.91
N ILE A 107 18.99 25.38 -3.74
CA ILE A 107 17.63 24.86 -3.89
C ILE A 107 17.39 24.40 -5.32
N GLN A 108 17.75 25.21 -6.32
CA GLN A 108 17.55 24.85 -7.72
C GLN A 108 18.34 23.58 -8.09
N LYS A 109 19.60 23.50 -7.67
CA LYS A 109 20.42 22.30 -7.90
C LYS A 109 19.83 21.08 -7.19
N TYR A 110 19.39 21.23 -5.94
CA TYR A 110 18.79 20.15 -5.16
C TYR A 110 17.51 19.60 -5.81
N VAL A 111 16.60 20.50 -6.21
CA VAL A 111 15.33 20.14 -6.85
C VAL A 111 15.59 19.48 -8.20
N ASN A 112 16.48 20.03 -9.04
CA ASN A 112 16.81 19.45 -10.34
C ASN A 112 17.44 18.06 -10.23
N THR A 113 18.35 17.83 -9.26
CA THR A 113 18.96 16.52 -9.04
C THR A 113 17.92 15.48 -8.61
N ARG A 114 17.07 15.82 -7.63
CA ARG A 114 16.04 14.90 -7.13
C ARG A 114 14.95 14.59 -8.15
N LEU A 115 14.52 15.59 -8.91
CA LEU A 115 13.51 15.41 -9.95
C LEU A 115 14.09 14.66 -11.16
N GLY A 116 15.35 14.91 -11.53
CA GLY A 116 16.05 14.12 -12.56
C GLY A 116 16.27 12.65 -12.16
N GLU A 117 16.55 12.38 -10.89
CA GLU A 117 16.58 11.01 -10.34
C GLU A 117 15.20 10.34 -10.40
N ALA A 118 14.11 11.08 -10.20
CA ALA A 118 12.75 10.56 -10.17
C ALA A 118 12.16 10.28 -11.57
N THR A 119 12.52 11.07 -12.59
CA THR A 119 11.97 10.93 -13.96
C THR A 119 12.87 10.15 -14.91
N GLY A 120 14.04 9.68 -14.45
CA GLY A 120 14.98 8.92 -15.28
C GLY A 120 15.68 9.73 -16.38
N ILE A 121 15.47 11.05 -16.44
CA ILE A 121 16.15 11.95 -17.36
C ILE A 121 17.56 12.24 -16.82
N ASN A 122 18.49 11.34 -17.06
CA ASN A 122 19.89 11.50 -16.68
C ASN A 122 20.60 12.52 -17.58
N HIS A 123 20.87 13.72 -17.07
CA HIS A 123 22.07 14.45 -17.46
C HIS A 123 23.27 13.82 -16.76
N SER A 124 23.89 12.87 -17.45
CA SER A 124 25.08 12.16 -17.02
C SER A 124 26.23 13.11 -16.65
N GLN A 125 26.75 13.00 -15.43
CA GLN A 125 28.19 12.89 -15.17
C GLN A 125 28.50 12.39 -13.74
N THR A 126 29.04 11.16 -13.71
CA THR A 126 30.04 10.57 -12.80
C THR A 126 29.75 10.16 -11.34
N SER A 127 29.98 8.85 -11.14
CA SER A 127 30.60 8.09 -10.03
C SER A 127 29.80 7.57 -8.82
N GLU A 128 29.72 6.23 -8.82
CA GLU A 128 29.70 5.22 -7.73
C GLU A 128 28.44 4.97 -6.87
N PRO A 129 28.19 3.69 -6.50
CA PRO A 129 26.87 3.23 -6.08
C PRO A 129 26.60 3.54 -4.61
N SER A 130 25.63 4.42 -4.37
CA SER A 130 25.07 4.63 -3.04
C SER A 130 24.11 3.49 -2.67
N SER A 131 24.53 2.74 -1.66
CA SER A 131 23.79 1.73 -0.88
C SER A 131 22.32 2.11 -0.60
N PRO A 132 21.33 1.21 -0.82
CA PRO A 132 19.93 1.52 -0.56
C PRO A 132 19.60 1.25 0.91
N ARG A 133 19.84 2.26 1.77
CA ARG A 133 19.10 2.37 3.04
C ARG A 133 17.82 3.15 2.73
N GLY A 134 16.78 2.46 2.28
CA GLY A 134 15.45 3.04 2.12
C GLY A 134 14.87 3.40 3.49
N GLN A 135 14.91 4.68 3.85
CA GLN A 135 13.94 5.28 4.76
C GLN A 135 12.61 5.35 3.99
N PHE A 136 11.88 4.25 3.93
CA PHE A 136 10.48 4.26 3.49
C PHE A 136 9.60 4.20 4.73
N THR A 137 9.37 5.37 5.32
CA THR A 137 8.18 5.61 6.15
C THR A 137 7.19 6.40 5.32
N THR A 138 6.63 5.80 4.27
CA THR A 138 5.30 6.21 3.80
C THR A 138 4.29 5.65 4.80
N PRO A 139 3.36 6.47 5.32
CA PRO A 139 2.39 6.01 6.30
C PRO A 139 1.49 4.94 5.67
N PHE A 140 1.49 3.74 6.27
CA PHE A 140 0.42 2.77 6.09
C PHE A 140 -0.89 3.40 6.55
N THR A 141 -1.80 3.66 5.63
CA THR A 141 -3.15 4.11 5.95
C THR A 141 -4.02 2.89 6.27
N LEU A 142 -3.96 2.48 7.54
CA LEU A 142 -4.95 1.59 8.15
C LEU A 142 -6.12 2.45 8.63
N TYR A 143 -7.23 2.38 7.89
CA TYR A 143 -8.45 3.11 8.23
C TYR A 143 -9.30 2.28 9.18
N ASN A 144 -9.57 2.84 10.37
CA ASN A 144 -10.50 2.29 11.35
C ASN A 144 -11.87 2.03 10.74
N SER A 145 -12.44 0.85 11.01
CA SER A 145 -13.87 0.47 11.03
C SER A 145 -14.84 1.05 9.97
N CYS A 146 -15.62 0.13 9.39
CA CYS A 146 -16.79 0.36 8.53
C CYS A 146 -17.57 1.67 8.85
N PRO A 147 -17.68 2.65 7.92
CA PRO A 147 -18.66 3.71 8.07
C PRO A 147 -20.06 3.09 7.90
N LYS A 148 -20.88 3.19 8.94
CA LYS A 148 -22.32 2.87 8.86
C LYS A 148 -22.90 3.60 7.66
N SER A 149 -23.37 2.84 6.68
CA SER A 149 -24.04 3.37 5.49
C SER A 149 -25.27 4.18 5.91
N PRO A 150 -25.55 5.34 5.30
CA PRO A 150 -26.81 6.06 5.54
C PRO A 150 -27.98 5.23 4.99
N PRO A 151 -29.19 5.34 5.58
CA PRO A 151 -30.34 4.56 5.13
C PRO A 151 -30.77 4.99 3.72
N LEU A 152 -31.08 3.98 2.91
CA LEU A 152 -31.58 4.08 1.54
C LEU A 152 -32.84 4.96 1.48
N SER A 153 -32.78 6.05 0.71
CA SER A 153 -34.00 6.71 0.25
C SER A 153 -34.50 5.98 -1.00
N HIS A 154 -35.69 5.40 -0.91
CA HIS A 154 -36.40 4.84 -2.05
C HIS A 154 -36.71 5.97 -3.06
N ARG A 155 -36.01 5.97 -4.20
CA ARG A 155 -36.51 6.62 -5.42
C ARG A 155 -36.90 5.56 -6.44
N THR A 156 -38.14 5.71 -6.87
CA THR A 156 -38.97 4.86 -7.71
C THR A 156 -38.44 4.69 -9.14
N GLY A 157 -38.53 3.45 -9.64
CA GLY A 157 -39.16 3.18 -10.94
C GLY A 157 -38.42 3.53 -12.23
N VAL A 158 -37.09 3.49 -12.26
CA VAL A 158 -36.31 3.58 -13.51
C VAL A 158 -35.57 2.27 -13.72
N ASN A 159 -35.71 1.68 -14.91
CA ASN A 159 -35.08 0.40 -15.26
C ASN A 159 -33.53 0.54 -15.20
N PRO A 160 -32.86 -0.01 -14.17
CA PRO A 160 -31.46 0.33 -13.85
C PRO A 160 -30.47 -0.06 -14.95
N GLU A 161 -30.82 -1.07 -15.76
CA GLU A 161 -29.99 -1.59 -16.85
C GLU A 161 -29.82 -0.59 -18.00
N LYS A 162 -30.86 0.20 -18.31
CA LYS A 162 -30.79 1.21 -19.38
C LYS A 162 -29.92 2.39 -18.96
N ASN A 163 -29.84 2.67 -17.66
CA ASN A 163 -29.07 3.77 -17.08
C ASN A 163 -27.57 3.42 -16.98
N ILE A 164 -27.23 2.15 -16.73
CA ILE A 164 -25.84 1.67 -16.76
C ILE A 164 -25.24 1.89 -18.14
N ILE A 165 -25.91 1.40 -19.19
CA ILE A 165 -25.41 1.51 -20.57
C ILE A 165 -25.30 2.98 -20.98
N GLU A 166 -26.34 3.79 -20.76
CA GLU A 166 -26.36 5.19 -21.17
C GLU A 166 -25.35 6.08 -20.40
N MET A 167 -25.06 5.77 -19.13
CA MET A 167 -24.01 6.45 -18.36
C MET A 167 -22.61 6.01 -18.75
N LEU A 168 -22.38 4.70 -18.94
CA LEU A 168 -21.11 4.15 -19.41
C LEU A 168 -20.77 4.66 -20.83
N SER A 169 -21.77 4.85 -21.70
CA SER A 169 -21.60 5.40 -23.05
C SER A 169 -21.33 6.91 -23.09
N ARG A 170 -21.81 7.69 -22.11
CA ARG A 170 -21.69 9.17 -22.09
C ARG A 170 -20.40 9.70 -21.49
N LYS A 171 -19.78 8.96 -20.55
CA LYS A 171 -18.55 9.41 -19.87
C LYS A 171 -17.27 9.06 -20.63
N GLY A 172 -17.23 7.90 -21.30
CA GLY A 172 -15.97 7.35 -21.79
C GLY A 172 -15.06 6.98 -20.62
N PHE A 173 -14.37 5.86 -20.71
CA PHE A 173 -13.36 5.50 -19.71
C PHE A 173 -12.02 5.38 -20.44
N THR A 174 -11.07 6.21 -20.02
CA THR A 174 -9.70 6.18 -20.54
C THR A 174 -8.80 5.26 -19.72
N THR A 175 -9.25 4.84 -18.53
CA THR A 175 -8.50 4.00 -17.59
C THR A 175 -9.37 2.85 -17.04
N ILE A 176 -8.71 1.82 -16.49
CA ILE A 176 -9.38 0.70 -15.80
C ILE A 176 -10.03 1.19 -14.49
N GLU A 177 -9.37 2.13 -13.81
CA GLU A 177 -9.87 2.70 -12.56
C GLU A 177 -11.23 3.38 -12.77
N ASP A 178 -11.35 4.27 -13.77
CA ASP A 178 -12.57 5.01 -14.03
C ASP A 178 -13.74 4.07 -14.35
N PHE A 179 -13.46 2.94 -15.02
CA PHE A 179 -14.47 1.92 -15.32
C PHE A 179 -15.05 1.30 -14.04
N PHE A 180 -14.20 0.85 -13.11
CA PHE A 180 -14.67 0.27 -11.85
C PHE A 180 -15.34 1.32 -10.97
N GLU A 181 -14.82 2.55 -10.92
CA GLU A 181 -15.48 3.67 -10.22
C GLU A 181 -16.89 3.90 -10.77
N GLY A 182 -17.03 3.89 -12.11
CA GLY A 182 -18.30 3.97 -12.81
C GLY A 182 -19.26 2.85 -12.41
N LEU A 183 -18.82 1.60 -12.42
CA LEU A 183 -19.64 0.45 -12.01
C LEU A 183 -20.10 0.58 -10.56
N PHE A 184 -19.18 0.85 -9.63
CA PHE A 184 -19.49 0.99 -8.20
C PHE A 184 -20.44 2.15 -7.90
N SER A 185 -20.35 3.23 -8.68
CA SER A 185 -21.22 4.41 -8.54
C SER A 185 -22.66 4.14 -9.00
N ILE A 186 -22.87 3.15 -9.87
CA ILE A 186 -24.19 2.85 -10.43
C ILE A 186 -24.90 1.75 -9.64
N ASP A 187 -24.27 0.58 -9.47
CA ASP A 187 -24.88 -0.56 -8.78
C ASP A 187 -23.82 -1.46 -8.12
N LYS A 188 -23.52 -1.17 -6.85
CA LYS A 188 -22.54 -1.93 -6.06
C LYS A 188 -22.80 -3.44 -6.03
N LYS A 189 -24.08 -3.85 -6.00
CA LYS A 189 -24.42 -5.27 -5.92
C LYS A 189 -24.08 -5.99 -7.22
N LYS A 190 -24.45 -5.39 -8.36
CA LYS A 190 -24.11 -5.94 -9.68
C LYS A 190 -22.60 -5.89 -9.94
N THR A 191 -21.90 -4.86 -9.49
CA THR A 191 -20.43 -4.81 -9.57
C THR A 191 -19.79 -5.95 -8.80
N ALA A 192 -20.29 -6.24 -7.59
CA ALA A 192 -19.81 -7.38 -6.81
C ALA A 192 -20.07 -8.73 -7.50
N GLU A 193 -21.26 -8.94 -8.05
CA GLU A 193 -21.58 -10.14 -8.83
C GLU A 193 -20.67 -10.28 -10.05
N PHE A 194 -20.37 -9.18 -10.75
CA PHE A 194 -19.43 -9.17 -11.88
C PHE A 194 -18.01 -9.58 -11.47
N ILE A 195 -17.47 -8.96 -10.42
CA ILE A 195 -16.13 -9.29 -9.88
C ILE A 195 -16.05 -10.77 -9.48
N LEU A 196 -17.07 -11.27 -8.79
CA LEU A 196 -17.11 -12.66 -8.33
C LEU A 196 -17.28 -13.65 -9.47
N ASN A 197 -18.07 -13.31 -10.48
CA ASN A 197 -18.20 -14.15 -11.68
C ASN A 197 -16.86 -14.29 -12.38
N LEU A 198 -16.10 -13.21 -12.53
CA LEU A 198 -14.74 -13.25 -13.08
C LEU A 198 -13.78 -14.07 -12.21
N ALA A 199 -13.80 -13.84 -10.90
CA ALA A 199 -12.95 -14.55 -9.93
C ALA A 199 -13.32 -16.02 -9.72
N ARG A 200 -14.45 -16.50 -10.26
CA ARG A 200 -14.89 -17.91 -10.19
C ARG A 200 -14.83 -18.63 -11.54
N ARG A 201 -14.39 -17.95 -12.61
CA ARG A 201 -14.22 -18.62 -13.91
C ARG A 201 -13.14 -19.69 -13.80
N LYS A 202 -13.28 -20.73 -14.63
CA LYS A 202 -12.33 -21.85 -14.70
C LYS A 202 -11.57 -21.90 -16.03
N ASP A 203 -11.67 -20.84 -16.83
CA ASP A 203 -11.05 -20.72 -18.14
C ASP A 203 -9.96 -19.63 -18.14
N LYS A 204 -9.38 -19.34 -19.31
CA LYS A 204 -8.30 -18.35 -19.46
C LYS A 204 -8.69 -16.94 -19.00
N VAL A 205 -9.99 -16.63 -18.89
CA VAL A 205 -10.46 -15.34 -18.40
C VAL A 205 -10.16 -15.17 -16.91
N PHE A 206 -10.07 -16.27 -16.16
CA PHE A 206 -9.75 -16.21 -14.74
C PHE A 206 -8.43 -15.48 -14.49
N THR A 207 -7.36 -15.81 -15.21
CA THR A 207 -6.05 -15.15 -15.03
C THR A 207 -6.10 -13.69 -15.49
N GLN A 208 -6.75 -13.44 -16.63
CA GLN A 208 -6.91 -12.11 -17.20
C GLN A 208 -7.71 -11.15 -16.29
N ALA A 209 -8.66 -11.67 -15.50
CA ALA A 209 -9.42 -10.85 -14.56
C ALA A 209 -8.55 -10.25 -13.45
N PHE A 210 -7.55 -10.98 -12.95
CA PHE A 210 -6.68 -10.48 -11.90
C PHE A 210 -5.67 -9.45 -12.40
N GLU A 211 -5.22 -9.59 -13.64
CA GLU A 211 -4.47 -8.55 -14.34
C GLU A 211 -5.28 -7.25 -14.39
N ILE A 212 -6.53 -7.31 -14.83
CA ILE A 212 -7.45 -6.15 -14.83
C ILE A 212 -7.62 -5.56 -13.42
N PHE A 213 -7.87 -6.39 -12.42
CA PHE A 213 -8.07 -5.90 -11.05
C PHE A 213 -6.81 -5.27 -10.46
N GLN A 214 -5.61 -5.69 -10.89
CA GLN A 214 -4.35 -5.13 -10.44
C GLN A 214 -4.10 -3.72 -10.97
N HIS A 215 -4.58 -3.41 -12.18
CA HIS A 215 -4.52 -2.07 -12.77
C HIS A 215 -5.61 -1.10 -12.26
N ALA A 216 -6.58 -1.58 -11.48
CA ALA A 216 -7.63 -0.74 -10.91
C ALA A 216 -7.16 -0.03 -9.62
N GLU A 217 -6.02 0.71 -9.66
CA GLU A 217 -5.29 1.17 -8.46
C GLU A 217 -6.18 1.83 -7.39
N GLY A 218 -7.01 2.81 -7.75
CA GLY A 218 -7.96 3.45 -6.81
C GLY A 218 -9.19 2.63 -6.42
N GLN A 219 -9.46 1.51 -7.09
CA GLN A 219 -10.57 0.59 -6.81
C GLN A 219 -10.13 -0.77 -6.27
N THR A 220 -8.83 -0.97 -6.02
CA THR A 220 -8.28 -2.20 -5.46
C THR A 220 -8.92 -2.58 -4.12
N ARG A 221 -9.23 -1.59 -3.27
CA ARG A 221 -9.88 -1.82 -1.97
C ARG A 221 -11.29 -2.42 -2.08
N PRO A 222 -12.28 -1.78 -2.74
CA PRO A 222 -13.63 -2.34 -2.83
C PRO A 222 -13.64 -3.70 -3.57
N ILE A 223 -12.75 -3.89 -4.56
CA ILE A 223 -12.55 -5.20 -5.19
C ILE A 223 -12.06 -6.23 -4.16
N SER A 224 -11.06 -5.87 -3.35
CA SER A 224 -10.51 -6.77 -2.32
C SER A 224 -11.55 -7.13 -1.26
N GLU A 225 -12.38 -6.18 -0.82
CA GLU A 225 -13.46 -6.41 0.15
C GLU A 225 -14.46 -7.45 -0.40
N ILE A 226 -14.86 -7.32 -1.66
CA ILE A 226 -15.78 -8.28 -2.31
C ILE A 226 -15.19 -9.68 -2.39
N LEU A 227 -13.93 -9.79 -2.84
CA LEU A 227 -13.26 -11.08 -2.97
C LEU A 227 -13.04 -11.72 -1.59
N ALA A 228 -12.55 -10.96 -0.61
CA ALA A 228 -12.29 -11.46 0.72
C ALA A 228 -13.56 -11.94 1.43
N ASP A 229 -14.68 -11.24 1.27
CA ASP A 229 -15.92 -11.56 1.98
C ASP A 229 -16.70 -12.74 1.38
N GLN A 230 -16.64 -12.92 0.05
CA GLN A 230 -17.54 -13.86 -0.65
C GLN A 230 -16.86 -15.09 -1.24
N LEU A 231 -15.53 -15.14 -1.32
CA LEU A 231 -14.80 -16.33 -1.75
C LEU A 231 -14.50 -17.26 -0.57
N SER A 232 -14.63 -18.56 -0.82
CA SER A 232 -14.17 -19.62 0.07
C SER A 232 -12.64 -19.68 0.16
N ASP A 233 -12.10 -20.43 1.12
CA ASP A 233 -10.66 -20.51 1.35
C ASP A 233 -9.92 -21.12 0.16
N ASP A 234 -10.47 -22.16 -0.47
CA ASP A 234 -9.90 -22.80 -1.65
C ASP A 234 -9.90 -21.84 -2.87
N GLU A 235 -10.99 -21.09 -3.05
CA GLU A 235 -11.08 -20.05 -4.09
C GLU A 235 -10.03 -18.96 -3.82
N MET A 236 -9.91 -18.49 -2.58
CA MET A 236 -8.93 -17.48 -2.19
C MET A 236 -7.49 -17.95 -2.37
N LEU A 237 -7.16 -19.20 -2.03
CA LEU A 237 -5.84 -19.78 -2.27
C LEU A 237 -5.51 -19.81 -3.77
N THR A 238 -6.52 -20.07 -4.61
CA THR A 238 -6.36 -19.99 -6.07
C THR A 238 -6.09 -18.55 -6.49
N VAL A 239 -6.85 -17.57 -6.01
CA VAL A 239 -6.60 -16.14 -6.29
C VAL A 239 -5.17 -15.75 -5.89
N TYR A 240 -4.76 -16.08 -4.66
CA TYR A 240 -3.42 -15.76 -4.17
C TYR A 240 -2.31 -16.36 -5.03
N LYS A 241 -2.45 -17.63 -5.43
CA LYS A 241 -1.49 -18.29 -6.32
C LYS A 241 -1.28 -17.55 -7.63
N HIS A 242 -2.33 -16.94 -8.17
CA HIS A 242 -2.24 -16.16 -9.40
C HIS A 242 -1.65 -14.78 -9.16
N LEU A 243 -2.08 -14.08 -8.11
CA LEU A 243 -1.55 -12.76 -7.78
C LEU A 243 -0.05 -12.77 -7.48
N LEU A 244 0.44 -13.83 -6.84
CA LEU A 244 1.87 -14.02 -6.59
C LEU A 244 2.70 -13.98 -7.88
N ARG A 245 2.18 -14.45 -9.02
CA ARG A 245 2.93 -14.48 -10.30
C ARG A 245 3.29 -13.10 -10.83
N TYR A 246 2.46 -12.09 -10.52
CA TYR A 246 2.66 -10.71 -10.94
C TYR A 246 3.64 -9.94 -10.04
N GLU A 247 4.07 -10.52 -8.91
CA GLU A 247 5.05 -9.89 -8.01
C GLU A 247 6.47 -9.99 -8.59
N ASP A 248 7.10 -8.85 -8.84
CA ASP A 248 8.52 -8.80 -9.23
C ASP A 248 9.44 -9.14 -8.04
N LEU A 249 10.59 -9.78 -8.29
CA LEU A 249 11.50 -10.18 -7.22
C LEU A 249 12.03 -9.00 -6.39
N MET A 250 12.31 -7.85 -7.02
CA MET A 250 12.91 -6.69 -6.34
C MET A 250 11.93 -6.02 -5.37
N THR A 251 10.65 -6.04 -5.71
CA THR A 251 9.56 -5.44 -4.93
C THR A 251 8.62 -6.49 -4.32
N TRP A 252 9.04 -7.76 -4.32
CA TRP A 252 8.17 -8.92 -4.06
C TRP A 252 7.36 -8.75 -2.77
N CYS A 253 6.04 -8.66 -2.93
CA CYS A 253 5.06 -8.49 -1.88
C CYS A 253 5.29 -7.27 -0.96
N ARG A 254 5.96 -6.21 -1.45
CA ARG A 254 6.20 -4.95 -0.70
C ARG A 254 5.22 -3.83 -1.06
N GLY A 255 4.59 -3.90 -2.23
CA GLY A 255 3.63 -2.91 -2.71
C GLY A 255 2.30 -2.92 -1.93
N ASN A 256 1.45 -1.93 -2.17
CA ASN A 256 0.10 -1.88 -1.62
C ASN A 256 -0.96 -2.24 -2.68
N ASN A 257 -0.72 -3.33 -3.40
CA ASN A 257 -1.56 -3.81 -4.49
C ASN A 257 -2.68 -4.73 -3.98
N LEU A 258 -3.42 -5.33 -4.92
CA LEU A 258 -4.54 -6.24 -4.64
C LEU A 258 -4.14 -7.40 -3.69
N LEU A 259 -2.97 -8.03 -3.89
CA LEU A 259 -2.49 -9.11 -3.03
C LEU A 259 -2.33 -8.62 -1.58
N ALA A 260 -1.64 -7.49 -1.41
CA ALA A 260 -1.42 -6.90 -0.09
C ALA A 260 -2.75 -6.58 0.64
N GLN A 261 -3.70 -5.98 -0.08
CA GLN A 261 -5.02 -5.64 0.45
C GLN A 261 -5.83 -6.88 0.85
N LEU A 262 -5.83 -7.92 0.01
CA LEU A 262 -6.51 -9.19 0.31
C LEU A 262 -5.92 -9.88 1.55
N LEU A 263 -4.59 -9.92 1.68
CA LEU A 263 -3.94 -10.49 2.86
C LEU A 263 -4.30 -9.73 4.14
N GLN A 264 -4.34 -8.40 4.06
CA GLN A 264 -4.68 -7.53 5.18
C GLN A 264 -6.14 -7.68 5.61
N LEU A 265 -7.08 -7.65 4.65
CA LEU A 265 -8.50 -7.87 4.92
C LEU A 265 -8.75 -9.26 5.50
N ARG A 266 -8.09 -10.29 4.95
CA ARG A 266 -8.18 -11.64 5.47
C ARG A 266 -7.71 -11.72 6.91
N LEU A 267 -6.53 -11.17 7.21
CA LEU A 267 -6.00 -11.10 8.58
C LEU A 267 -6.94 -10.35 9.53
N GLY A 268 -7.73 -9.41 9.04
CA GLY A 268 -8.73 -8.65 9.79
C GLY A 268 -10.03 -9.40 10.11
N LYS A 269 -10.31 -10.55 9.47
CA LYS A 269 -11.56 -11.31 9.72
C LYS A 269 -11.66 -11.82 11.16
N GLU A 270 -12.89 -11.94 11.66
CA GLU A 270 -13.14 -12.36 13.05
C GLU A 270 -12.65 -13.79 13.35
N GLU A 271 -12.73 -14.68 12.38
CA GLU A 271 -12.17 -16.04 12.45
C GLU A 271 -10.66 -16.09 12.73
N HIS A 272 -9.93 -14.99 12.48
CA HIS A 272 -8.50 -14.87 12.77
C HIS A 272 -8.21 -14.00 14.01
N ALA A 273 -9.24 -13.59 14.76
CA ALA A 273 -9.08 -12.80 15.98
C ALA A 273 -8.20 -13.52 17.01
N GLY A 274 -8.34 -14.84 17.16
CA GLY A 274 -7.50 -15.63 18.06
C GLY A 274 -6.01 -15.58 17.72
N PHE A 275 -5.66 -15.56 16.43
CA PHE A 275 -4.27 -15.42 15.98
C PHE A 275 -3.71 -14.03 16.30
N ARG A 276 -4.49 -12.97 16.04
CA ARG A 276 -4.09 -11.59 16.37
C ARG A 276 -3.91 -11.41 17.88
N GLN A 277 -4.87 -11.90 18.66
CA GLN A 277 -4.84 -11.85 20.12
C GLN A 277 -3.61 -12.58 20.67
N PHE A 278 -3.29 -13.77 20.14
CA PHE A 278 -2.09 -14.50 20.51
C PHE A 278 -0.80 -13.71 20.28
N ILE A 279 -0.65 -13.04 19.12
CA ILE A 279 0.52 -12.18 18.86
C ILE A 279 0.62 -11.05 19.89
N LEU A 280 -0.50 -10.38 20.18
CA LEU A 280 -0.54 -9.29 21.17
C LEU A 280 -0.19 -9.80 22.57
N GLU A 281 -0.72 -10.96 22.97
CA GLU A 281 -0.40 -11.59 24.26
C GLU A 281 1.08 -11.93 24.37
N GLN A 282 1.66 -12.60 23.36
CA GLN A 282 3.08 -12.95 23.35
C GLN A 282 3.95 -11.70 23.41
N THR A 283 3.68 -10.70 22.58
CA THR A 283 4.46 -9.47 22.57
C THR A 283 4.32 -8.68 23.87
N SER A 284 3.12 -8.65 24.47
CA SER A 284 2.87 -7.95 25.74
C SER A 284 3.74 -8.47 26.90
N THR A 285 4.18 -9.73 26.86
CA THR A 285 5.11 -10.29 27.85
C THR A 285 6.45 -9.55 27.93
N LEU A 286 6.84 -8.87 26.85
CA LEU A 286 8.05 -8.05 26.81
C LEU A 286 7.91 -6.75 27.60
N THR A 287 6.68 -6.32 27.92
CA THR A 287 6.41 -5.00 28.51
C THR A 287 7.14 -4.78 29.83
N SER A 288 7.22 -5.79 30.70
CA SER A 288 7.94 -5.70 31.98
C SER A 288 9.45 -5.52 31.77
N PHE A 289 10.02 -6.21 30.78
CA PHE A 289 11.43 -6.09 30.42
C PHE A 289 11.75 -4.74 29.78
N PHE A 290 10.87 -4.23 28.91
CA PHE A 290 11.02 -2.92 28.28
C PHE A 290 10.99 -1.77 29.30
N ARG A 291 10.21 -1.89 30.38
CA ARG A 291 10.21 -0.88 31.46
C ARG A 291 11.60 -0.73 32.11
N ASN A 292 12.38 -1.81 32.15
CA ASN A 292 13.74 -1.79 32.71
C ASN A 292 14.76 -1.09 31.80
N LEU A 293 14.40 -0.75 30.56
CA LEU A 293 15.26 0.04 29.67
C LEU A 293 15.26 1.54 30.02
N ASN A 294 14.28 2.02 30.81
CA ASN A 294 14.11 3.41 31.20
C ASN A 294 14.29 4.40 30.02
N ILE A 295 13.48 4.21 28.98
CA ILE A 295 13.57 5.00 27.74
C ILE A 295 13.01 6.40 27.99
N ASN A 296 13.77 7.43 27.63
CA ASN A 296 13.30 8.81 27.75
C ASN A 296 12.35 9.15 26.58
N GLU A 297 11.04 9.21 26.85
CA GLU A 297 10.00 9.47 25.84
C GLU A 297 10.18 10.81 25.12
N LYS A 298 10.69 11.83 25.82
CA LYS A 298 10.89 13.17 25.28
C LYS A 298 11.99 13.20 24.22
N THR A 299 13.07 12.45 24.42
CA THR A 299 14.18 12.38 23.47
C THR A 299 13.84 11.43 22.31
N TYR A 300 13.14 10.33 22.58
CA TYR A 300 12.72 9.38 21.54
C TYR A 300 11.86 10.06 20.47
N SER A 301 10.94 10.93 20.88
CA SER A 301 10.06 11.70 19.99
C SER A 301 10.80 12.64 19.04
N VAL A 302 12.06 12.99 19.34
CA VAL A 302 12.93 13.87 18.52
C VAL A 302 13.96 13.06 17.72
N GLY A 303 13.86 11.72 17.74
CA GLY A 303 14.74 10.81 17.00
C GLY A 303 16.02 10.41 17.74
N ARG A 304 16.12 10.70 19.04
CA ARG A 304 17.24 10.27 19.89
C ARG A 304 16.73 9.27 20.92
N ALA A 305 17.06 7.99 20.75
CA ALA A 305 16.63 6.95 21.68
C ALA A 305 17.61 6.79 22.85
N ASP A 306 17.74 7.83 23.67
CA ASP A 306 18.55 7.75 24.90
C ASP A 306 17.83 6.88 25.95
N PHE A 307 18.54 5.90 26.49
CA PHE A 307 17.99 4.89 27.41
C PHE A 307 19.00 4.52 28.50
N GLN A 308 18.49 4.04 29.64
CA GLN A 308 19.29 3.64 30.79
C GLN A 308 18.90 2.23 31.23
N ALA A 309 19.73 1.25 30.88
CA ALA A 309 19.55 -0.15 31.24
C ALA A 309 20.87 -0.73 31.72
N SER A 310 20.81 -1.65 32.70
CA SER A 310 21.97 -2.49 33.03
C SER A 310 22.17 -3.58 31.95
N PRO A 311 23.40 -4.13 31.81
CA PRO A 311 23.65 -5.23 30.89
C PRO A 311 22.72 -6.44 31.11
N GLU A 312 22.43 -6.77 32.38
CA GLU A 312 21.57 -7.89 32.74
C GLU A 312 20.11 -7.67 32.32
N ALA A 313 19.64 -6.42 32.37
CA ALA A 313 18.30 -6.05 31.89
C ALA A 313 18.20 -6.16 30.36
N ILE A 314 19.26 -5.76 29.65
CA ILE A 314 19.36 -5.92 28.19
C ILE A 314 19.36 -7.40 27.81
N GLU A 315 20.20 -8.20 28.46
CA GLU A 315 20.30 -9.64 28.20
C GLU A 315 18.97 -10.36 28.49
N SER A 316 18.32 -10.03 29.60
CA SER A 316 17.01 -10.60 29.94
C SER A 316 15.94 -10.27 28.90
N LEU A 317 15.92 -9.03 28.40
CA LEU A 317 15.01 -8.62 27.33
C LEU A 317 15.34 -9.34 26.01
N GLN A 318 16.62 -9.49 25.67
CA GLN A 318 17.07 -10.20 24.48
C GLN A 318 16.65 -11.68 24.51
N GLN A 319 16.80 -12.36 25.65
CA GLN A 319 16.38 -13.74 25.83
C GLN A 319 14.85 -13.87 25.72
N GLN A 320 14.09 -13.00 26.39
CA GLN A 320 12.63 -13.01 26.29
C GLN A 320 12.16 -12.70 24.87
N PHE A 321 12.84 -11.79 24.17
CA PHE A 321 12.56 -11.46 22.78
C PHE A 321 12.72 -12.69 21.87
N LYS A 322 13.79 -13.48 22.04
CA LYS A 322 13.98 -14.74 21.30
C LYS A 322 12.79 -15.69 21.51
N ILE A 323 12.40 -15.91 22.77
CA ILE A 323 11.27 -16.79 23.13
C ILE A 323 9.96 -16.31 22.48
N VAL A 324 9.67 -15.01 22.55
CA VAL A 324 8.47 -14.43 21.94
C VAL A 324 8.48 -14.63 20.43
N MET A 325 9.61 -14.40 19.78
CA MET A 325 9.76 -14.58 18.33
C MET A 325 9.58 -16.04 17.89
N GLU A 326 10.19 -16.99 18.62
CA GLU A 326 9.98 -18.44 18.40
C GLU A 326 8.50 -18.82 18.50
N ASN A 327 7.77 -18.24 19.45
CA ASN A 327 6.34 -18.51 19.63
C ASN A 327 5.48 -17.92 18.51
N ILE A 328 5.67 -16.65 18.16
CA ILE A 328 4.82 -15.97 17.15
C ILE A 328 5.14 -16.37 15.71
N LEU A 329 6.37 -16.84 15.45
CA LEU A 329 6.77 -17.37 14.14
C LEU A 329 6.55 -18.88 13.99
N SER A 330 6.05 -19.56 15.03
CA SER A 330 5.73 -20.98 14.95
C SER A 330 4.62 -21.24 13.92
N PRO A 331 4.87 -22.02 12.85
CA PRO A 331 3.87 -22.28 11.81
C PRO A 331 2.55 -22.84 12.34
N ALA A 332 2.61 -23.64 13.42
CA ALA A 332 1.43 -24.23 14.06
C ALA A 332 0.46 -23.19 14.65
N ARG A 333 0.88 -21.93 14.82
CA ARG A 333 0.04 -20.84 15.32
C ARG A 333 -0.68 -20.09 14.21
N PHE A 334 -0.23 -20.20 12.96
CA PHE A 334 -0.89 -19.54 11.84
C PHE A 334 -2.22 -20.26 11.53
N PRO A 335 -3.29 -19.53 11.14
CA PRO A 335 -4.48 -20.13 10.56
C PRO A 335 -4.15 -21.05 9.37
N SER A 336 -4.89 -22.15 9.21
CA SER A 336 -4.62 -23.17 8.18
C SER A 336 -4.52 -22.58 6.77
N VAL A 337 -5.47 -21.71 6.38
CA VAL A 337 -5.46 -21.02 5.08
C VAL A 337 -4.21 -20.15 4.90
N ILE A 338 -3.70 -19.53 5.97
CA ILE A 338 -2.47 -18.74 5.92
C ILE A 338 -1.26 -19.67 5.77
N GLN A 339 -1.22 -20.81 6.45
CA GLN A 339 -0.16 -21.81 6.26
C GLN A 339 -0.08 -22.29 4.81
N GLU A 340 -1.22 -22.64 4.21
CA GLU A 340 -1.28 -23.06 2.80
C GLU A 340 -0.87 -21.92 1.84
N PHE A 341 -1.31 -20.70 2.11
CA PHE A 341 -0.84 -19.54 1.35
C PHE A 341 0.67 -19.32 1.48
N LEU A 342 1.24 -19.45 2.68
CA LEU A 342 2.68 -19.31 2.91
C LEU A 342 3.49 -20.36 2.14
N LYS A 343 2.99 -21.59 2.03
CA LYS A 343 3.58 -22.62 1.15
C LYS A 343 3.59 -22.16 -0.30
N LEU A 344 2.44 -21.71 -0.82
CA LEU A 344 2.32 -21.19 -2.19
C LEU A 344 3.29 -20.03 -2.46
N ALA A 345 3.36 -19.07 -1.53
CA ALA A 345 4.24 -17.91 -1.62
C ALA A 345 5.71 -18.29 -1.62
N TYR A 346 6.12 -19.26 -0.79
CA TYR A 346 7.49 -19.75 -0.79
C TYR A 346 7.87 -20.43 -2.11
N PHE A 347 6.98 -21.26 -2.67
CA PHE A 347 7.25 -21.90 -3.95
C PHE A 347 7.35 -20.92 -5.11
N ASP A 348 6.49 -19.89 -5.16
CA ASP A 348 6.62 -18.80 -6.14
C ASP A 348 7.96 -18.07 -5.98
N LEU A 349 8.35 -17.70 -4.75
CA LEU A 349 9.61 -17.02 -4.49
C LEU A 349 10.82 -17.86 -4.92
N ARG A 350 10.83 -19.16 -4.64
CA ARG A 350 11.91 -20.07 -5.04
C ARG A 350 12.05 -20.27 -6.54
N GLN A 351 10.97 -20.06 -7.30
CA GLN A 351 11.03 -20.06 -8.76
C GLN A 351 11.69 -18.77 -9.30
N LYS A 352 11.55 -17.65 -8.58
CA LYS A 352 12.07 -16.33 -8.97
C LYS A 352 13.50 -16.09 -8.50
N ASP A 353 13.87 -16.60 -7.33
CA ASP A 353 15.18 -16.42 -6.72
C ASP A 353 15.91 -17.75 -6.57
N SER A 354 17.09 -17.85 -7.20
CA SER A 354 17.92 -19.05 -7.14
C SER A 354 18.67 -19.18 -5.82
N ASP A 355 18.98 -18.07 -5.13
CA ASP A 355 19.73 -18.06 -3.87
C ASP A 355 18.82 -18.45 -2.69
N LEU A 356 19.06 -19.63 -2.11
CA LEU A 356 18.28 -20.15 -1.00
C LEU A 356 18.33 -19.23 0.24
N ALA A 357 19.50 -18.68 0.56
CA ALA A 357 19.66 -17.85 1.74
C ALA A 357 18.93 -16.50 1.57
N ASN A 358 19.00 -15.92 0.37
CA ASN A 358 18.25 -14.72 0.05
C ASN A 358 16.73 -14.96 0.01
N SER A 359 16.29 -16.09 -0.57
CA SER A 359 14.87 -16.50 -0.57
C SER A 359 14.33 -16.68 0.85
N GLN A 360 15.08 -17.36 1.73
CA GLN A 360 14.75 -17.52 3.16
C GLN A 360 14.53 -16.17 3.84
N ARG A 361 15.46 -15.24 3.59
CA ARG A 361 15.42 -13.89 4.15
C ARG A 361 14.23 -13.08 3.63
N ILE A 362 13.97 -13.09 2.32
CA ILE A 362 12.84 -12.39 1.70
C ILE A 362 11.52 -12.97 2.22
N PHE A 363 11.42 -14.30 2.32
CA PHE A 363 10.23 -14.98 2.82
C PHE A 363 9.93 -14.62 4.28
N LEU A 364 10.94 -14.61 5.14
CA LEU A 364 10.76 -14.13 6.52
C LEU A 364 10.36 -12.65 6.55
N ALA A 365 11.01 -11.80 5.74
CA ALA A 365 10.66 -10.38 5.66
C ALA A 365 9.18 -10.19 5.32
N PHE A 366 8.67 -11.00 4.39
CA PHE A 366 7.28 -11.03 3.98
C PHE A 366 6.35 -11.48 5.12
N ILE A 367 6.67 -12.58 5.81
CA ILE A 367 5.87 -13.06 6.95
C ILE A 367 5.74 -11.97 8.01
N LEU A 368 6.87 -11.35 8.37
CA LEU A 368 6.92 -10.29 9.36
C LEU A 368 6.10 -9.08 8.92
N LEU A 369 6.28 -8.62 7.68
CA LEU A 369 5.62 -7.44 7.14
C LEU A 369 4.11 -7.61 6.96
N ARG A 370 3.63 -8.82 6.61
CA ARG A 370 2.22 -9.03 6.21
C ARG A 370 1.36 -9.74 7.25
N PHE A 371 1.95 -10.42 8.23
CA PHE A 371 1.17 -11.17 9.23
C PHE A 371 1.47 -10.75 10.67
N ILE A 372 2.73 -10.52 11.02
CA ILE A 372 3.10 -10.23 12.42
C ILE A 372 2.98 -8.73 12.73
N ASN A 373 3.73 -7.92 11.99
CA ASN A 373 3.82 -6.48 12.22
C ASN A 373 2.49 -5.72 12.04
N PRO A 374 1.58 -6.11 11.13
CA PRO A 374 0.27 -5.46 11.03
C PRO A 374 -0.55 -5.54 12.31
N VAL A 375 -0.44 -6.64 13.06
CA VAL A 375 -1.15 -6.81 14.35
C VAL A 375 -0.60 -5.84 15.40
N ILE A 376 0.72 -5.76 15.51
CA ILE A 376 1.42 -4.86 16.44
C ILE A 376 1.15 -3.40 16.09
N PHE A 377 1.16 -3.07 14.79
CA PHE A 377 0.87 -1.73 14.32
C PHE A 377 -0.59 -1.34 14.58
N TRP A 378 -1.54 -2.26 14.42
CA TRP A 378 -2.95 -1.99 14.71
C TRP A 378 -3.15 -1.64 16.19
N GLU A 379 -2.54 -2.38 17.11
CA GLU A 379 -2.56 -2.05 18.54
C GLU A 379 -1.93 -0.68 18.83
N LYS A 380 -0.82 -0.35 18.14
CA LYS A 380 -0.17 0.95 18.26
C LYS A 380 -1.08 2.10 17.83
N MET A 381 -1.92 1.90 16.81
CA MET A 381 -2.86 2.93 16.34
C MET A 381 -4.06 3.09 17.28
N ASN A 382 -4.48 2.02 17.97
CA ASN A 382 -5.68 2.02 18.81
C ASN A 382 -5.42 2.37 20.29
N THR A 383 -4.17 2.29 20.75
CA THR A 383 -3.86 2.68 22.13
C THR A 383 -3.76 4.20 22.28
N ASP A 384 -4.11 4.73 23.45
CA ASP A 384 -3.88 6.14 23.81
C ASP A 384 -2.61 6.33 24.65
N ASN A 385 -1.98 5.23 25.09
CA ASN A 385 -0.81 5.27 25.96
C ASN A 385 0.47 5.60 25.15
N SER A 386 1.08 6.77 25.40
CA SER A 386 2.29 7.23 24.71
C SER A 386 3.48 6.28 24.89
N SER A 387 3.69 5.79 26.11
CA SER A 387 4.74 4.82 26.44
C SER A 387 4.54 3.53 25.65
N LEU A 388 3.30 3.04 25.58
CA LEU A 388 2.97 1.84 24.81
C LEU A 388 3.19 2.05 23.31
N LYS A 389 2.84 3.23 22.75
CA LYS A 389 3.12 3.56 21.34
C LYS A 389 4.60 3.52 21.00
N ILE A 390 5.44 4.06 21.90
CA ILE A 390 6.91 4.05 21.74
C ILE A 390 7.41 2.61 21.78
N TYR A 391 7.00 1.83 22.79
CA TYR A 391 7.34 0.41 22.90
C TYR A 391 6.97 -0.38 21.64
N LEU A 392 5.73 -0.28 21.18
CA LEU A 392 5.26 -0.99 19.98
C LEU A 392 6.02 -0.53 18.73
N SER A 393 6.45 0.74 18.68
CA SER A 393 7.28 1.26 17.58
C SER A 393 8.68 0.67 17.58
N ILE A 394 9.30 0.50 18.75
CA ILE A 394 10.61 -0.14 18.88
C ILE A 394 10.48 -1.61 18.52
N LEU A 395 9.46 -2.29 19.04
CA LEU A 395 9.23 -3.70 18.80
C LEU A 395 8.99 -4.01 17.33
N TYR A 396 8.13 -3.23 16.65
CA TYR A 396 7.89 -3.34 15.20
C TYR A 396 9.21 -3.32 14.40
N ASN A 397 10.09 -2.36 14.71
CA ASN A 397 11.38 -2.20 14.03
C ASN A 397 12.34 -3.36 14.36
N ALA A 398 12.38 -3.78 15.63
CA ALA A 398 13.21 -4.89 16.08
C ALA A 398 12.82 -6.19 15.38
N ILE A 399 11.52 -6.48 15.30
CA ILE A 399 10.98 -7.65 14.62
C ILE A 399 11.35 -7.63 13.14
N GLN A 400 11.09 -6.54 12.42
CA GLN A 400 11.42 -6.45 10.99
C GLN A 400 12.93 -6.55 10.72
N SER A 401 13.77 -6.17 11.68
CA SER A 401 15.23 -6.23 11.56
C SER A 401 15.78 -7.65 11.50
N ILE A 402 15.03 -8.66 11.96
CA ILE A 402 15.44 -10.07 11.89
C ILE A 402 15.69 -10.50 10.42
N SER A 403 14.91 -9.97 9.48
CA SER A 403 15.04 -10.27 8.05
C SER A 403 15.95 -9.30 7.27
N SER A 404 16.59 -8.34 7.96
CA SER A 404 17.45 -7.35 7.31
C SER A 404 18.81 -7.95 6.95
N PRO A 405 19.43 -7.58 5.82
CA PRO A 405 20.77 -8.07 5.49
C PRO A 405 21.77 -7.68 6.57
N SER A 406 22.73 -8.57 6.85
CA SER A 406 23.84 -8.33 7.77
C SER A 406 24.85 -7.39 7.12
N SER A 407 24.51 -6.12 6.99
CA SER A 407 25.48 -5.08 6.62
C SER A 407 26.07 -4.47 7.88
N ASP A 408 27.38 -4.54 8.04
CA ASP A 408 28.12 -3.85 9.08
C ASP A 408 27.96 -2.33 8.87
N LYS A 409 27.11 -1.73 9.69
CA LYS A 409 27.11 -0.28 9.84
C LYS A 409 27.65 -0.02 11.21
N GLU A 410 28.86 0.55 11.24
CA GLU A 410 29.44 1.03 12.48
C GLU A 410 28.45 2.01 13.14
N PRO A 411 28.16 1.84 14.45
CA PRO A 411 27.37 2.81 15.17
C PRO A 411 28.11 4.15 15.15
N ILE A 412 27.36 5.22 14.91
CA ILE A 412 27.89 6.59 15.05
C ILE A 412 28.30 6.74 16.52
N GLN A 413 29.60 6.97 16.78
CA GLN A 413 30.13 7.09 18.13
C GLN A 413 29.39 8.16 18.93
N GLY A 414 28.90 7.78 20.13
CA GLY A 414 28.34 8.70 21.12
C GLY A 414 26.82 8.82 21.19
N GLU A 415 26.05 8.20 20.28
CA GLU A 415 24.58 8.13 20.39
C GLU A 415 24.13 6.71 20.77
N ARG A 416 23.49 6.58 21.95
CA ARG A 416 22.85 5.32 22.33
C ARG A 416 21.61 5.09 21.50
N ASN A 417 21.47 3.89 20.94
CA ASN A 417 20.33 3.53 20.11
C ASN A 417 19.78 2.17 20.53
N VAL A 418 18.54 2.17 21.05
CA VAL A 418 17.86 0.95 21.50
C VAL A 418 17.84 -0.14 20.42
N GLN A 419 17.65 0.22 19.14
CA GLN A 419 17.67 -0.76 18.06
C GLN A 419 19.04 -1.44 17.93
N ILE A 420 20.11 -0.66 18.01
CA ILE A 420 21.48 -1.15 17.78
C ILE A 420 22.04 -1.85 19.02
N GLU A 421 21.85 -1.29 20.21
CA GLU A 421 22.45 -1.85 21.43
C GLU A 421 21.65 -3.02 22.01
N VAL A 422 20.31 -3.00 21.88
CA VAL A 422 19.46 -4.02 22.49
C VAL A 422 19.08 -5.10 21.49
N PHE A 423 18.68 -4.73 20.26
CA PHE A 423 18.08 -5.69 19.33
C PHE A 423 19.04 -6.18 18.25
N ASP A 424 19.98 -5.39 17.72
CA ASP A 424 20.92 -5.87 16.69
C ASP A 424 21.74 -7.11 17.13
N PRO A 425 22.21 -7.26 18.40
CA PRO A 425 22.93 -8.46 18.84
C PRO A 425 22.14 -9.76 18.70
N VAL A 426 20.80 -9.68 18.69
CA VAL A 426 19.91 -10.84 18.50
C VAL A 426 19.39 -10.89 17.06
N THR A 427 18.89 -9.77 16.55
CA THR A 427 18.22 -9.70 15.25
C THR A 427 19.20 -9.83 14.08
N ARG A 428 20.50 -9.62 14.31
CA ARG A 428 21.59 -9.86 13.33
C ARG A 428 22.43 -11.12 13.62
N ASP A 429 22.09 -11.88 14.66
CA ASP A 429 22.74 -13.16 14.93
C ASP A 429 22.33 -14.18 13.85
N GLU A 430 23.30 -14.56 13.02
CA GLU A 430 23.09 -15.51 11.92
C GLU A 430 22.68 -16.90 12.40
N ASN A 431 23.13 -17.35 13.58
CA ASN A 431 22.72 -18.64 14.12
C ASN A 431 21.26 -18.61 14.54
N TYR A 432 20.86 -17.53 15.20
CA TYR A 432 19.47 -17.31 15.59
C TYR A 432 18.54 -17.20 14.36
N ARG A 433 18.95 -16.47 13.32
CA ARG A 433 18.20 -16.39 12.06
C ARG A 433 18.04 -17.75 11.39
N LYS A 434 19.13 -18.54 11.30
CA LYS A 434 19.07 -19.91 10.75
C LYS A 434 18.10 -20.80 11.52
N MET A 435 18.09 -20.71 12.85
CA MET A 435 17.14 -21.44 13.69
C MET A 435 15.69 -21.02 13.39
N VAL A 436 15.42 -19.72 13.27
CA VAL A 436 14.08 -19.20 12.90
C VAL A 436 13.68 -19.71 11.50
N TYR A 437 14.57 -19.67 10.51
CA TYR A 437 14.30 -20.19 9.17
C TYR A 437 14.00 -21.69 9.20
N GLN A 438 14.77 -22.49 9.95
CA GLN A 438 14.55 -23.92 10.10
C GLN A 438 13.19 -24.23 10.74
N GLN A 439 12.81 -23.48 11.78
CA GLN A 439 11.51 -23.64 12.43
C GLN A 439 10.35 -23.41 11.46
N ILE A 440 10.41 -22.35 10.65
CA ILE A 440 9.43 -22.07 9.60
C ILE A 440 9.46 -23.17 8.54
N PHE A 441 10.67 -23.55 8.12
CA PHE A 441 11.07 -24.72 7.33
C PHE A 441 10.25 -25.96 7.62
N THR A 442 10.60 -26.57 8.73
CA THR A 442 10.09 -27.84 9.18
C THR A 442 8.60 -27.74 9.50
N GLY A 443 8.15 -26.64 10.12
CA GLY A 443 6.75 -26.47 10.50
C GLY A 443 5.80 -26.29 9.32
N LEU A 444 6.22 -25.64 8.23
CA LEU A 444 5.45 -25.53 6.99
C LEU A 444 5.72 -26.67 6.00
N GLN A 445 6.63 -27.59 6.32
CA GLN A 445 7.01 -28.73 5.47
C GLN A 445 7.55 -28.30 4.08
N LEU A 446 8.30 -27.19 4.00
CA LEU A 446 8.77 -26.63 2.72
C LEU A 446 9.96 -27.40 2.11
N GLU A 447 10.59 -28.28 2.89
CA GLU A 447 11.82 -29.01 2.51
C GLU A 447 11.57 -30.13 1.49
N THR A 448 10.33 -30.65 1.39
CA THR A 448 10.01 -31.87 0.64
C THR A 448 9.56 -31.62 -0.80
N ASP A 449 9.12 -30.40 -1.13
CA ASP A 449 8.47 -30.08 -2.41
C ASP A 449 9.37 -29.36 -3.43
N ALA A 450 10.52 -28.84 -3.00
CA ALA A 450 11.45 -28.12 -3.87
C ALA A 450 12.13 -29.01 -4.94
N GLN A 451 12.10 -30.33 -4.75
CA GLN A 451 12.63 -31.31 -5.73
C GLN A 451 11.56 -31.88 -6.67
N THR A 452 10.27 -31.76 -6.33
CA THR A 452 9.19 -32.43 -7.07
C THR A 452 8.52 -31.54 -8.12
N GLN A 453 8.62 -30.21 -8.00
CA GLN A 453 8.25 -29.27 -9.08
C GLN A 453 9.46 -28.91 -9.94
N GLY A 454 9.95 -29.90 -10.68
CA GLY A 454 10.89 -29.68 -11.77
C GLY A 454 10.28 -28.77 -12.84
N HIS A 455 11.10 -27.85 -13.35
CA HIS A 455 10.93 -27.13 -14.61
C HIS A 455 9.52 -26.58 -14.92
N LEU A 456 9.16 -25.48 -14.28
CA LEU A 456 8.35 -24.45 -14.93
C LEU A 456 9.13 -23.15 -14.89
N THR A 457 10.07 -23.00 -15.84
CA THR A 457 10.67 -21.73 -16.21
C THR A 457 9.62 -20.88 -16.92
N ASN A 458 8.64 -20.37 -16.18
CA ASN A 458 7.93 -19.19 -16.63
C ASN A 458 8.51 -18.01 -15.86
N PRO A 459 9.20 -17.05 -16.53
CA PRO A 459 9.51 -15.79 -15.88
C PRO A 459 8.22 -15.20 -15.31
N ALA A 460 8.34 -14.36 -14.28
CA ALA A 460 7.20 -13.61 -13.74
C ALA A 460 6.35 -13.11 -14.91
N GLU A 461 5.07 -13.48 -14.93
CA GLU A 461 4.14 -12.91 -15.89
C GLU A 461 4.06 -11.44 -15.52
N GLN A 462 4.75 -10.59 -16.29
CA GLN A 462 4.57 -9.16 -16.14
C GLN A 462 3.11 -8.89 -16.46
N ALA A 463 2.40 -8.21 -15.55
CA ALA A 463 1.10 -7.66 -15.88
C ALA A 463 1.27 -6.86 -17.18
N GLY A 464 0.33 -7.05 -18.12
CA GLY A 464 0.35 -6.33 -19.38
C GLY A 464 0.22 -4.83 -19.16
N THR A 465 0.21 -4.07 -20.25
CA THR A 465 -0.06 -2.64 -20.13
C THR A 465 -1.52 -2.41 -19.75
N GLU A 466 -1.83 -1.26 -19.15
CA GLU A 466 -3.22 -0.88 -18.87
C GLU A 466 -4.10 -0.92 -20.15
N ASN A 467 -3.53 -0.52 -21.29
CA ASN A 467 -4.20 -0.63 -22.60
C ASN A 467 -4.54 -2.08 -22.96
N HIS A 468 -3.64 -3.03 -22.68
CA HIS A 468 -3.92 -4.45 -22.88
C HIS A 468 -5.06 -4.93 -21.95
N SER A 469 -5.04 -4.49 -20.69
CA SER A 469 -6.12 -4.78 -19.74
C SER A 469 -7.46 -4.19 -20.16
N LEU A 470 -7.48 -3.01 -20.80
CA LEU A 470 -8.69 -2.39 -21.37
C LEU A 470 -9.23 -3.21 -22.55
N GLU A 471 -8.36 -3.70 -23.43
CA GLU A 471 -8.76 -4.58 -24.53
C GLU A 471 -9.34 -5.91 -24.04
N ILE A 472 -8.73 -6.51 -23.02
CA ILE A 472 -9.25 -7.71 -22.36
C ILE A 472 -10.60 -7.38 -21.73
N LEU A 473 -10.68 -6.32 -20.93
CA LEU A 473 -11.90 -5.91 -20.25
C LEU A 473 -13.03 -5.69 -21.25
N GLY A 474 -12.76 -5.08 -22.40
CA GLY A 474 -13.74 -4.93 -23.48
C GLY A 474 -14.34 -6.26 -23.90
N LYS A 475 -13.50 -7.25 -24.22
CA LYS A 475 -13.96 -8.60 -24.58
C LYS A 475 -14.76 -9.27 -23.46
N LEU A 476 -14.45 -8.99 -22.20
CA LEU A 476 -15.16 -9.56 -21.05
C LEU A 476 -16.50 -8.87 -20.80
N VAL A 477 -16.58 -7.55 -20.94
CA VAL A 477 -17.82 -6.78 -20.82
C VAL A 477 -18.81 -7.19 -21.92
N ASP A 478 -18.33 -7.45 -23.13
CA ASP A 478 -19.10 -8.01 -24.25
C ASP A 478 -19.84 -9.30 -23.87
N ASP A 479 -19.17 -10.19 -23.14
CA ASP A 479 -19.72 -11.49 -22.73
C ASP A 479 -20.69 -11.39 -21.54
N PHE A 480 -20.46 -10.47 -20.59
CA PHE A 480 -21.23 -10.38 -19.35
C PHE A 480 -22.46 -9.47 -19.43
N PHE A 481 -22.39 -8.39 -20.20
CA PHE A 481 -23.47 -7.39 -20.29
C PHE A 481 -24.15 -7.35 -21.66
N GLY A 482 -23.64 -8.08 -22.67
CA GLY A 482 -24.12 -7.97 -24.05
C GLY A 482 -23.79 -6.61 -24.69
N LEU A 483 -22.71 -5.98 -24.24
CA LEU A 483 -22.30 -4.62 -24.58
C LEU A 483 -20.95 -4.65 -25.27
N LYS A 484 -20.85 -4.14 -26.49
CA LYS A 484 -19.60 -4.01 -27.26
C LYS A 484 -18.76 -2.83 -26.76
N LEU A 485 -17.55 -3.07 -26.25
CA LEU A 485 -16.54 -2.02 -26.07
C LEU A 485 -15.82 -1.75 -27.40
N LYS A 486 -15.81 -0.51 -27.87
CA LYS A 486 -15.03 -0.07 -29.04
C LYS A 486 -13.63 0.38 -28.60
N ASP A 487 -12.68 0.34 -29.54
CA ASP A 487 -11.26 0.69 -29.34
C ASP A 487 -11.01 2.12 -28.83
N ASN A 488 -12.05 2.97 -28.81
CA ASN A 488 -12.03 4.33 -28.29
C ASN A 488 -12.64 4.47 -26.87
N GLY A 489 -12.89 3.36 -26.17
CA GLY A 489 -13.47 3.35 -24.82
C GLY A 489 -14.99 3.57 -24.77
N HIS A 490 -15.68 3.63 -25.92
CA HIS A 490 -17.14 3.73 -25.97
C HIS A 490 -17.82 2.35 -25.90
N ILE A 491 -18.87 2.25 -25.09
CA ILE A 491 -19.69 1.04 -24.94
C ILE A 491 -20.98 1.18 -25.76
N GLU A 492 -21.28 0.21 -26.63
CA GLU A 492 -22.52 0.14 -27.42
C GLU A 492 -23.27 -1.19 -27.21
N PRO A 493 -24.61 -1.21 -27.19
CA PRO A 493 -25.35 -2.48 -27.20
C PRO A 493 -25.09 -3.25 -28.50
N ARG A 494 -24.88 -4.56 -28.41
CA ARG A 494 -24.59 -5.42 -29.57
C ARG A 494 -25.80 -5.42 -30.54
N SER A 495 -25.57 -5.00 -31.78
CA SER A 495 -26.60 -4.85 -32.83
C SER A 495 -27.06 -6.18 -33.45
N GLU A 496 -26.35 -7.27 -33.21
CA GLU A 496 -26.67 -8.58 -33.77
C GLU A 496 -27.38 -9.48 -32.77
N GLY A 497 -28.70 -9.61 -32.98
CA GLY A 497 -29.52 -10.65 -32.38
C GLY A 497 -30.24 -10.18 -31.12
N ARG A 498 -31.57 -10.03 -31.23
CA ARG A 498 -32.53 -9.97 -30.12
C ARG A 498 -32.53 -11.26 -29.27
N ARG A 499 -31.38 -11.79 -28.85
CA ARG A 499 -31.31 -12.70 -27.70
C ARG A 499 -31.28 -11.85 -26.46
N LYS A 500 -32.50 -11.44 -26.08
CA LYS A 500 -32.93 -10.98 -24.77
C LYS A 500 -31.85 -11.08 -23.68
N ALA A 501 -31.33 -9.93 -23.26
CA ALA A 501 -30.80 -9.72 -21.90
C ALA A 501 -31.77 -10.26 -20.82
N GLN A 502 -33.06 -10.48 -21.15
CA GLN A 502 -34.05 -11.16 -20.32
C GLN A 502 -33.78 -12.66 -20.05
N SER A 503 -32.84 -13.34 -20.72
CA SER A 503 -32.60 -14.78 -20.47
C SER A 503 -31.55 -15.07 -19.39
N ILE A 504 -30.56 -14.18 -19.19
CA ILE A 504 -29.49 -14.42 -18.20
C ILE A 504 -30.01 -14.24 -16.76
N PHE A 505 -31.05 -13.42 -16.55
CA PHE A 505 -31.70 -13.22 -15.25
C PHE A 505 -32.98 -14.06 -15.02
N LYS A 506 -33.34 -14.96 -15.95
CA LYS A 506 -34.52 -15.86 -15.79
C LYS A 506 -34.18 -17.33 -15.60
N THR A 507 -32.93 -17.74 -15.77
CA THR A 507 -32.46 -19.09 -15.45
C THR A 507 -31.56 -19.08 -14.21
N LEU A 508 -32.17 -18.72 -13.08
CA LEU A 508 -31.73 -19.15 -11.76
C LEU A 508 -32.91 -19.94 -11.18
N PRO A 509 -32.73 -21.16 -10.64
CA PRO A 509 -33.82 -21.87 -10.00
C PRO A 509 -34.32 -21.00 -8.84
N ALA A 510 -35.61 -20.67 -8.88
CA ALA A 510 -36.30 -20.10 -7.73
C ALA A 510 -36.10 -21.09 -6.58
N ILE A 511 -35.30 -20.71 -5.59
CA ILE A 511 -35.38 -21.32 -4.26
C ILE A 511 -36.81 -21.00 -3.81
N LEU A 512 -37.66 -22.03 -3.81
CA LEU A 512 -39.01 -21.98 -3.26
C LEU A 512 -38.94 -21.43 -1.83
N PRO A 513 -39.74 -20.42 -1.47
CA PRO A 513 -39.95 -20.09 -0.08
C PRO A 513 -40.70 -21.25 0.58
N ASP A 514 -40.18 -21.71 1.72
CA ASP A 514 -40.90 -22.56 2.66
C ASP A 514 -42.26 -21.93 3.00
N ASP A 515 -43.34 -22.61 2.64
CA ASP A 515 -44.67 -22.37 3.17
C ASP A 515 -44.69 -22.81 4.64
N SER A 516 -44.24 -21.93 5.53
CA SER A 516 -44.56 -22.01 6.95
C SER A 516 -45.02 -20.65 7.48
N SER A 517 -46.30 -20.34 7.31
CA SER A 517 -47.14 -19.81 8.40
C SER A 517 -48.52 -19.41 7.87
N THR A 518 -49.50 -20.29 8.04
CA THR A 518 -50.89 -19.86 8.22
C THR A 518 -51.51 -20.58 9.41
N ALA A 519 -51.49 -19.89 10.55
CA ALA A 519 -52.53 -19.86 11.57
C ALA A 519 -52.33 -18.54 12.33
N PRO A 520 -53.36 -17.82 12.81
CA PRO A 520 -54.68 -18.30 13.27
C PRO A 520 -55.85 -17.42 12.68
N THR A 521 -57.16 -17.58 12.87
CA THR A 521 -58.02 -17.89 14.04
C THR A 521 -59.47 -18.19 13.58
N SER A 522 -60.13 -19.15 14.25
CA SER A 522 -61.52 -19.13 14.78
C SER A 522 -62.74 -18.77 13.89
N SER A 523 -63.65 -19.72 13.67
CA SER A 523 -65.02 -19.75 14.25
C SER A 523 -65.94 -20.80 13.61
N MET A 524 -66.21 -21.89 14.33
CA MET A 524 -67.54 -22.41 14.71
C MET A 524 -67.38 -23.70 15.53
#